data_AF-A0A3T1CYH1-F1
#
_entry.id   AF-A0A3T1CYH1-F1
#
_cell.length_a   1.000
_cell.length_b   1.000
_cell.length_c   1.000
_cell.angle_alpha   90.00
_cell.angle_beta   90.00
_cell.angle_gamma   90.00
#
_symmetry.space_group_name_H-M   'P 1'
#
loop_
_entity.id
_entity.type
_entity.pdbx_description
1 polymer ?
#
loop_
_entity_poly.entity_id
_entity_poly.type
_entity_poly.pdbx_seq_one_letter_code
_entity_poly.pdbx_strand_id
1 'polypeptide(L)'
;MSSERKWISWIGTALLAIVVVTGGSGISTAAGKTQSPINVIVDGEKTSWPVKPYLEKGGIMLPYATLFQALKLDARLDRKTLVVRRANTVYKIEIGSTKLLIGNRQVRLTAAPVIVNGRAYVPERFVELVLDKEVTYDAKLNQVTIGLTEKARLELQKMLFKAASLGDAATIEKIVKQGADPNGKLKQIYLDNTALVYAVNNNRTEAVRALIKSGAKLIESERYLGAMAISLQNAEMLGLLLDAGLDPNYHERDSTLLELASTISGTVLEISEVTQGPSPAVVEMLLKHGADPGLDDSLARAISSQNYSIMQLLLRAGAKTDKQDRFGRLPYDIAASYNLQRWMSIQDVQPKIPTFAMENDQGISIDSGVVSFRSLSAPSARSYYTNWLLGTIYADVPDGSYQVTEHHKFGQSTVFPSSMTFTVKDGVISPSILRLPTPNVAGKIVAGPFGKATGGLLELTNEQASFRILIEVDRDHFKLSIPPGQYKLAQYTNSDGRVYPLNQAITIENKEGVQDLIVQIDENL
;
A
#
# COMPACT_ATOMS: atom_id res chain seq x y z
N MET A 1 -27.02 -39.97 -3.86
CA MET A 1 -27.73 -40.89 -4.78
C MET A 1 -27.72 -40.29 -6.18
N SER A 2 -26.89 -40.90 -7.02
CA SER A 2 -26.81 -40.91 -8.49
C SER A 2 -27.53 -39.83 -9.32
N SER A 3 -26.74 -38.99 -9.97
CA SER A 3 -27.05 -38.38 -11.26
C SER A 3 -26.51 -39.26 -12.40
N GLU A 4 -27.39 -39.88 -13.18
CA GLU A 4 -27.08 -40.47 -14.49
C GLU A 4 -28.09 -39.96 -15.52
N ARG A 5 -27.59 -39.51 -16.68
CA ARG A 5 -28.15 -39.72 -18.05
C ARG A 5 -27.35 -38.88 -19.03
N LYS A 6 -26.50 -39.47 -19.87
CA LYS A 6 -26.74 -40.26 -21.11
C LYS A 6 -26.61 -39.37 -22.35
N TRP A 7 -25.66 -39.79 -23.18
CA TRP A 7 -25.29 -39.26 -24.49
C TRP A 7 -26.35 -39.60 -25.55
N ILE A 8 -26.53 -38.73 -26.55
CA ILE A 8 -27.17 -39.05 -27.82
C ILE A 8 -26.38 -38.39 -28.96
N SER A 9 -25.89 -39.20 -29.90
CA SER A 9 -25.31 -38.80 -31.19
C SER A 9 -26.41 -38.68 -32.24
N TRP A 10 -26.28 -37.75 -33.20
CA TRP A 10 -26.98 -37.83 -34.48
C TRP A 10 -26.02 -37.60 -35.65
N ILE A 11 -25.99 -38.58 -36.55
CA ILE A 11 -25.44 -38.55 -37.92
C ILE A 11 -26.57 -38.09 -38.85
N GLY A 12 -26.26 -37.29 -39.86
CA GLY A 12 -27.23 -36.84 -40.87
C GLY A 12 -26.58 -36.50 -42.22
N THR A 13 -26.35 -37.56 -43.00
CA THR A 13 -26.48 -37.69 -44.48
C THR A 13 -26.00 -36.59 -45.44
N ALA A 14 -25.06 -37.04 -46.29
CA ALA A 14 -24.58 -36.42 -47.52
C ALA A 14 -25.61 -36.47 -48.66
N LEU A 15 -25.58 -35.44 -49.53
CA LEU A 15 -26.24 -35.41 -50.83
C LEU A 15 -25.18 -35.34 -51.93
N LEU A 16 -25.11 -36.39 -52.75
CA LEU A 16 -24.34 -36.48 -53.98
C LEU A 16 -25.15 -35.89 -55.14
N ALA A 17 -24.61 -34.91 -55.84
CA ALA A 17 -25.10 -34.48 -57.15
C ALA A 17 -24.05 -34.85 -58.21
N ILE A 18 -24.45 -35.74 -59.11
CA ILE A 18 -23.69 -36.15 -60.31
C ILE A 18 -23.95 -35.09 -61.39
N VAL A 19 -22.90 -34.44 -61.88
CA VAL A 19 -22.92 -33.73 -63.16
C VAL A 19 -21.85 -34.35 -64.05
N VAL A 20 -22.32 -34.94 -65.15
CA VAL A 20 -21.53 -35.48 -66.26
C VAL A 20 -20.97 -34.30 -67.05
N VAL A 21 -19.64 -34.27 -67.25
CA VAL A 21 -19.00 -33.40 -68.25
C VAL A 21 -18.17 -34.27 -69.18
N THR A 22 -18.48 -34.11 -70.45
CA THR A 22 -17.93 -34.78 -71.63
C THR A 22 -16.46 -34.46 -71.85
N GLY A 23 -15.73 -35.45 -72.39
CA GLY A 23 -14.32 -35.33 -72.76
C GLY A 23 -14.08 -34.21 -73.77
N GLY A 24 -13.23 -33.27 -73.39
CA GLY A 24 -12.56 -32.33 -74.28
C GLY A 24 -11.06 -32.52 -74.13
N SER A 25 -10.39 -32.89 -75.22
CA SER A 25 -8.94 -32.91 -75.36
C SER A 25 -8.41 -31.48 -75.23
N GLY A 26 -8.20 -31.03 -74.00
CA GLY A 26 -7.62 -29.74 -73.67
C GLY A 26 -6.10 -29.85 -73.58
N ILE A 27 -5.41 -29.12 -74.44
CA ILE A 27 -3.97 -28.85 -74.37
C ILE A 27 -3.68 -28.31 -72.96
N SER A 28 -3.02 -29.11 -72.12
CA SER A 28 -2.55 -28.65 -70.81
C SER A 28 -1.29 -27.84 -71.01
N THR A 29 -1.45 -26.54 -71.27
CA THR A 29 -0.38 -25.57 -71.05
C THR A 29 -0.02 -25.62 -69.57
N ALA A 30 1.25 -25.91 -69.27
CA ALA A 30 1.77 -25.88 -67.91
C ALA A 30 1.49 -24.51 -67.26
N ALA A 31 0.45 -24.46 -66.44
CA ALA A 31 0.20 -23.33 -65.56
C ALA A 31 1.36 -23.28 -64.55
N GLY A 32 2.23 -22.27 -64.69
CA GLY A 32 3.25 -21.97 -63.68
C GLY A 32 2.57 -21.84 -62.32
N LYS A 33 3.02 -22.63 -61.34
CA LYS A 33 2.52 -22.58 -59.97
C LYS A 33 2.70 -21.15 -59.42
N THR A 34 1.64 -20.35 -59.42
CA THR A 34 1.58 -19.09 -58.68
C THR A 34 1.70 -19.43 -57.20
N GLN A 35 2.88 -19.14 -56.64
CA GLN A 35 3.19 -19.34 -55.24
C GLN A 35 2.19 -18.56 -54.37
N SER A 36 1.59 -19.24 -53.38
CA SER A 36 0.62 -18.64 -52.48
C SER A 36 1.19 -17.37 -51.83
N PRO A 37 0.41 -16.28 -51.71
CA PRO A 37 0.89 -15.02 -51.19
C PRO A 37 1.36 -15.16 -49.74
N ILE A 38 2.55 -14.62 -49.44
CA ILE A 38 3.16 -14.66 -48.11
C ILE A 38 2.46 -13.62 -47.22
N ASN A 39 1.96 -14.07 -46.06
CA ASN A 39 1.32 -13.21 -45.06
C ASN A 39 2.36 -12.46 -44.24
N VAL A 40 2.03 -11.27 -43.72
CA VAL A 40 2.96 -10.50 -42.87
C VAL A 40 2.29 -10.12 -41.56
N ILE A 41 2.96 -10.47 -40.46
CA ILE A 41 2.67 -9.98 -39.11
C ILE A 41 3.74 -8.97 -38.71
N VAL A 42 3.32 -7.87 -38.13
CA VAL A 42 4.19 -6.85 -37.53
C VAL A 42 3.77 -6.68 -36.07
N ASP A 43 4.66 -7.01 -35.13
CA ASP A 43 4.42 -6.91 -33.68
C ASP A 43 3.09 -7.53 -33.19
N GLY A 44 2.72 -8.66 -33.79
CA GLY A 44 1.51 -9.42 -33.48
C GLY A 44 0.29 -9.02 -34.31
N GLU A 45 0.34 -7.90 -35.03
CA GLU A 45 -0.77 -7.46 -35.88
C GLU A 45 -0.68 -8.04 -37.29
N LYS A 46 -1.78 -8.67 -37.74
CA LYS A 46 -1.90 -9.16 -39.12
C LYS A 46 -2.07 -7.96 -40.06
N THR A 47 -1.16 -7.85 -41.03
CA THR A 47 -1.18 -6.72 -41.98
C THR A 47 -1.63 -7.17 -43.37
N SER A 48 -2.41 -6.32 -44.04
CA SER A 48 -2.79 -6.52 -45.44
C SER A 48 -1.95 -5.66 -46.35
N TRP A 49 -0.95 -6.28 -46.99
CA TRP A 49 -0.05 -5.58 -47.90
C TRP A 49 -0.50 -5.78 -49.35
N PRO A 50 -0.66 -4.71 -50.16
CA PRO A 50 -1.01 -4.81 -51.58
C PRO A 50 0.13 -5.41 -52.41
N VAL A 51 1.38 -5.25 -51.95
CA VAL A 51 2.56 -5.90 -52.50
C VAL A 51 3.02 -6.97 -51.51
N LYS A 52 3.15 -8.22 -51.96
CA LYS A 52 3.53 -9.34 -51.09
C LYS A 52 5.04 -9.53 -51.05
N PRO A 53 5.62 -9.97 -49.92
CA PRO A 53 6.97 -10.51 -49.89
C PRO A 53 7.09 -11.74 -50.77
N TYR A 54 8.32 -12.07 -51.17
CA TYR A 54 8.63 -13.30 -51.89
C TYR A 54 9.97 -13.88 -51.40
N LEU A 55 10.20 -15.17 -51.67
CA LEU A 55 11.45 -15.84 -51.36
C LEU A 55 12.42 -15.77 -52.55
N GLU A 56 13.67 -15.41 -52.28
CA GLU A 56 14.76 -15.48 -53.25
C GLU A 56 15.93 -16.29 -52.68
N LYS A 57 16.88 -16.73 -53.51
CA LYS A 57 18.05 -17.58 -53.14
C LYS A 57 18.96 -17.03 -52.00
N GLY A 58 18.60 -15.90 -51.38
CA GLY A 58 19.28 -15.28 -50.23
C GLY A 58 18.38 -14.83 -49.07
N GLY A 59 17.10 -15.24 -49.02
CA GLY A 59 16.17 -14.95 -47.92
C GLY A 59 14.81 -14.40 -48.38
N ILE A 60 13.97 -14.00 -47.42
CA ILE A 60 12.72 -13.29 -47.72
C ILE A 60 13.02 -11.85 -48.17
N MET A 61 12.38 -11.45 -49.26
CA MET A 61 12.46 -10.13 -49.86
C MET A 61 11.17 -9.37 -49.57
N LEU A 62 11.28 -8.26 -48.83
CA LEU A 62 10.16 -7.45 -48.39
C LEU A 62 10.02 -6.18 -49.25
N PRO A 63 8.80 -5.82 -49.69
CA PRO A 63 8.58 -4.60 -50.45
C PRO A 63 8.83 -3.36 -49.60
N TYR A 64 9.88 -2.60 -49.90
CA TYR A 64 10.35 -1.52 -49.02
C TYR A 64 9.28 -0.46 -48.79
N ALA A 65 8.58 -0.05 -49.85
CA ALA A 65 7.61 1.04 -49.79
C ALA A 65 6.44 0.68 -48.86
N THR A 66 5.85 -0.51 -49.06
CA THR A 66 4.74 -0.99 -48.21
C THR A 66 5.18 -1.17 -46.76
N LEU A 67 6.36 -1.75 -46.54
CA LEU A 67 6.93 -1.97 -45.22
C LEU A 67 7.10 -0.65 -44.45
N PHE A 68 7.84 0.31 -45.03
CA PHE A 68 8.17 1.55 -44.33
C PHE A 68 6.98 2.52 -44.26
N GLN A 69 6.04 2.44 -45.20
CA GLN A 69 4.76 3.14 -45.10
C GLN A 69 3.92 2.59 -43.94
N ALA A 70 3.77 1.26 -43.83
CA ALA A 70 3.03 0.63 -42.73
C ALA A 70 3.63 0.96 -41.37
N LEU A 71 4.95 1.07 -41.29
CA LEU A 71 5.70 1.43 -40.09
C LEU A 71 5.86 2.94 -39.87
N LYS A 72 5.29 3.78 -40.74
CA LYS A 72 5.39 5.25 -40.68
C LYS A 72 6.84 5.77 -40.58
N LEU A 73 7.78 5.14 -41.29
CA LEU A 73 9.20 5.53 -41.34
C LEU A 73 9.51 6.31 -42.64
N ASP A 74 10.38 7.33 -42.56
CA ASP A 74 10.86 8.08 -43.73
C ASP A 74 11.84 7.21 -44.53
N ALA A 75 11.35 6.61 -45.60
CA ALA A 75 12.13 5.82 -46.55
C ALA A 75 11.95 6.38 -47.96
N ARG A 76 13.06 6.67 -48.64
CA ARG A 76 13.08 7.22 -50.00
C ARG A 76 14.06 6.48 -50.87
N LEU A 77 13.61 6.11 -52.06
CA LEU A 77 14.47 5.58 -53.11
C LEU A 77 14.76 6.71 -54.11
N ASP A 78 15.98 7.22 -54.10
CA ASP A 78 16.44 8.21 -55.08
C ASP A 78 17.39 7.54 -56.08
N ARG A 79 16.99 7.48 -57.35
CA ARG A 79 17.65 6.74 -58.44
C ARG A 79 17.88 5.27 -58.07
N LYS A 80 19.04 4.95 -57.48
CA LYS A 80 19.43 3.60 -57.03
C LYS A 80 19.76 3.53 -55.54
N THR A 81 19.68 4.63 -54.80
CA THR A 81 20.05 4.66 -53.39
C THR A 81 18.79 4.73 -52.54
N LEU A 82 18.56 3.67 -51.75
CA LEU A 82 17.55 3.64 -50.71
C LEU A 82 18.12 4.31 -49.45
N VAL A 83 17.42 5.34 -48.98
CA VAL A 83 17.73 6.05 -47.74
C VAL A 83 16.56 5.87 -46.77
N VAL A 84 16.83 5.31 -45.60
CA VAL A 84 15.85 5.20 -44.52
C VAL A 84 16.35 5.98 -43.31
N ARG A 85 15.47 6.79 -42.72
CA ARG A 85 15.75 7.54 -41.48
C ARG A 85 14.91 6.97 -40.35
N ARG A 86 15.57 6.64 -39.25
CA ARG A 86 14.91 6.21 -38.01
C ARG A 86 15.67 6.78 -36.82
N ALA A 87 14.94 7.48 -35.94
CA ALA A 87 15.54 8.25 -34.85
C ALA A 87 16.69 9.12 -35.39
N ASN A 88 17.88 9.03 -34.81
CA ASN A 88 19.07 9.78 -35.22
C ASN A 88 19.99 9.00 -36.19
N THR A 89 19.53 7.88 -36.73
CA THR A 89 20.33 7.01 -37.60
C THR A 89 19.84 7.07 -39.05
N VAL A 90 20.79 7.24 -39.97
CA VAL A 90 20.54 7.19 -41.42
C VAL A 90 21.11 5.90 -41.98
N TYR A 91 20.27 5.14 -42.65
CA TYR A 91 20.60 3.90 -43.34
C TYR A 91 20.64 4.17 -44.83
N LYS A 92 21.77 3.90 -45.50
CA LYS A 92 21.91 4.08 -46.95
C LYS A 92 22.39 2.79 -47.60
N ILE A 93 21.69 2.35 -48.64
CA ILE A 93 22.09 1.19 -49.44
C ILE A 93 21.74 1.40 -50.91
N GLU A 94 22.61 0.92 -51.80
CA GLU A 94 22.36 0.95 -53.23
C GLU A 94 21.66 -0.35 -53.70
N ILE A 95 20.69 -0.24 -54.61
CA ILE A 95 20.08 -1.39 -55.28
C ILE A 95 21.17 -2.21 -55.98
N GLY A 96 21.20 -3.53 -55.73
CA GLY A 96 22.22 -4.45 -56.24
C GLY A 96 23.49 -4.53 -55.38
N SER A 97 23.65 -3.69 -54.36
CA SER A 97 24.78 -3.74 -53.43
C SER A 97 24.42 -4.45 -52.12
N THR A 98 25.39 -5.19 -51.57
CA THR A 98 25.29 -5.77 -50.21
C THR A 98 25.91 -4.86 -49.14
N LYS A 99 26.43 -3.68 -49.52
CA LYS A 99 27.07 -2.74 -48.58
C LYS A 99 26.04 -1.74 -48.06
N LEU A 100 25.65 -1.92 -46.80
CA LEU A 100 24.79 -1.00 -46.05
C LEU A 100 25.65 -0.01 -45.26
N LEU A 101 25.36 1.29 -45.36
CA LEU A 101 25.90 2.31 -44.47
C LEU A 101 24.89 2.62 -43.37
N ILE A 102 25.32 2.55 -42.11
CA ILE A 102 24.55 2.88 -40.90
C ILE A 102 25.31 4.02 -40.21
N GLY A 103 24.86 5.25 -40.41
CA GLY A 103 25.65 6.43 -40.04
C GLY A 103 27.02 6.39 -40.74
N ASN A 104 28.10 6.34 -39.96
CA ASN A 104 29.49 6.27 -40.46
C ASN A 104 30.03 4.84 -40.57
N ARG A 105 29.25 3.82 -40.18
CA ARG A 105 29.67 2.42 -40.16
C ARG A 105 29.16 1.70 -41.40
N GLN A 106 29.99 0.85 -42.00
CA GLN A 106 29.57 -0.06 -43.08
C GLN A 106 29.30 -1.47 -42.53
N VAL A 107 28.19 -2.07 -42.97
CA VAL A 107 27.76 -3.44 -42.64
C VAL A 107 27.46 -4.17 -43.95
N ARG A 108 27.77 -5.47 -44.03
CA ARG A 108 27.49 -6.30 -45.21
C ARG A 108 26.21 -7.11 -44.99
N LEU A 109 25.31 -7.09 -45.97
CA LEU A 109 24.10 -7.91 -46.02
C LEU A 109 24.36 -9.26 -46.70
N THR A 110 23.50 -10.24 -46.42
CA THR A 110 23.50 -11.57 -47.06
C THR A 110 22.92 -11.54 -48.48
N ALA A 111 22.01 -10.62 -48.75
CA ALA A 111 21.43 -10.35 -50.06
C ALA A 111 21.39 -8.84 -50.33
N ALA A 112 21.33 -8.46 -51.61
CA ALA A 112 21.22 -7.06 -52.01
C ALA A 112 19.74 -6.68 -52.19
N PRO A 113 19.35 -5.41 -51.97
CA PRO A 113 18.07 -4.91 -52.43
C PRO A 113 17.96 -5.01 -53.96
N VAL A 114 16.77 -5.33 -54.47
CA VAL A 114 16.54 -5.55 -55.91
C VAL A 114 15.29 -4.83 -56.39
N ILE A 115 15.17 -4.66 -57.70
CA ILE A 115 13.93 -4.19 -58.34
C ILE A 115 13.34 -5.35 -59.12
N VAL A 116 12.11 -5.74 -58.79
CA VAL A 116 11.34 -6.77 -59.49
C VAL A 116 10.02 -6.17 -59.92
N ASN A 117 9.71 -6.23 -61.22
CA ASN A 117 8.49 -5.67 -61.81
C ASN A 117 8.24 -4.20 -61.42
N GLY A 118 9.30 -3.39 -61.46
CA GLY A 118 9.25 -1.95 -61.11
C GLY A 118 9.10 -1.65 -59.61
N ARG A 119 9.13 -2.68 -58.75
CA ARG A 119 9.03 -2.52 -57.28
C ARG A 119 10.35 -2.88 -56.62
N ALA A 120 10.83 -2.03 -55.73
CA ALA A 120 12.03 -2.32 -54.97
C ALA A 120 11.71 -3.20 -53.74
N TYR A 121 12.58 -4.17 -53.50
CA TYR A 121 12.53 -5.08 -52.36
C TYR A 121 13.83 -5.04 -51.59
N VAL A 122 13.73 -5.20 -50.28
CA VAL A 122 14.84 -5.24 -49.36
C VAL A 122 14.90 -6.60 -48.66
N PRO A 123 16.08 -7.15 -48.41
CA PRO A 123 16.22 -8.42 -47.71
C PRO A 123 15.84 -8.28 -46.23
N GLU A 124 15.39 -9.38 -45.63
CA GLU A 124 15.10 -9.50 -44.19
C GLU A 124 16.18 -8.85 -43.31
N ARG A 125 17.47 -9.11 -43.59
CA ARG A 125 18.59 -8.58 -42.81
C ARG A 125 18.67 -7.05 -42.81
N PHE A 126 18.27 -6.42 -43.91
CA PHE A 126 18.16 -4.95 -43.96
C PHE A 126 17.05 -4.47 -43.03
N VAL A 127 15.89 -5.14 -43.07
CA VAL A 127 14.74 -4.83 -42.21
C VAL A 127 15.09 -5.01 -40.74
N GLU A 128 15.80 -6.08 -40.39
CA GLU A 128 16.27 -6.32 -39.02
C GLU A 128 17.15 -5.20 -38.50
N LEU A 129 18.13 -4.75 -39.30
CA LEU A 129 19.07 -3.71 -38.91
C LEU A 129 18.41 -2.32 -38.80
N VAL A 130 17.44 -2.04 -39.67
CA VAL A 130 16.70 -0.78 -39.64
C VAL A 130 15.71 -0.74 -38.47
N LEU A 131 14.98 -1.84 -38.25
CA LEU A 131 13.92 -1.90 -37.22
C LEU A 131 14.44 -2.32 -35.85
N ASP A 132 15.64 -2.87 -35.76
CA ASP A 132 16.16 -3.54 -34.56
C ASP A 132 15.19 -4.61 -34.06
N LYS A 133 14.69 -5.42 -34.99
CA LYS A 133 13.69 -6.47 -34.76
C LYS A 133 14.05 -7.73 -35.53
N GLU A 134 13.76 -8.87 -34.96
CA GLU A 134 13.90 -10.15 -35.67
C GLU A 134 12.87 -10.24 -36.81
N VAL A 135 13.29 -10.79 -37.95
CA VAL A 135 12.40 -11.07 -39.09
C VAL A 135 12.46 -12.56 -39.37
N THR A 136 11.38 -13.27 -39.07
CA THR A 136 11.30 -14.73 -39.24
C THR A 136 10.30 -15.09 -40.31
N TYR A 137 10.59 -16.12 -41.10
CA TYR A 137 9.66 -16.71 -42.06
C TYR A 137 9.28 -18.13 -41.65
N ASP A 138 7.99 -18.36 -41.43
CA ASP A 138 7.42 -19.69 -41.20
C ASP A 138 6.89 -20.25 -42.52
N ALA A 139 7.57 -21.28 -43.03
CA ALA A 139 7.19 -21.95 -44.28
C ALA A 139 5.89 -22.76 -44.18
N LYS A 140 5.50 -23.23 -42.99
CA LYS A 140 4.24 -23.98 -42.78
C LYS A 140 3.04 -23.04 -42.82
N LEU A 141 3.19 -21.86 -42.23
CA LEU A 141 2.15 -20.83 -42.20
C LEU A 141 2.19 -19.90 -43.43
N ASN A 142 3.24 -20.00 -44.25
CA ASN A 142 3.55 -19.09 -45.35
C ASN A 142 3.48 -17.63 -44.88
N GLN A 143 4.21 -17.33 -43.81
CA GLN A 143 4.07 -16.10 -43.03
C GLN A 143 5.43 -15.55 -42.60
N VAL A 144 5.59 -14.23 -42.74
CA VAL A 144 6.70 -13.47 -42.18
C VAL A 144 6.24 -12.78 -40.90
N THR A 145 7.00 -12.90 -39.82
CA THR A 145 6.81 -12.13 -38.59
C THR A 145 7.97 -11.16 -38.44
N ILE A 146 7.64 -9.87 -38.30
CA ILE A 146 8.58 -8.80 -37.99
C ILE A 146 8.31 -8.41 -36.53
N GLY A 147 9.26 -8.68 -35.63
CA GLY A 147 9.09 -8.49 -34.19
C GLY A 147 8.39 -9.66 -33.50
N LEU A 148 7.56 -9.35 -32.49
CA LEU A 148 6.92 -10.37 -31.66
C LEU A 148 5.64 -10.94 -32.28
N THR A 149 5.33 -12.21 -32.00
CA THR A 149 4.00 -12.79 -32.24
C THR A 149 3.02 -12.40 -31.13
N GLU A 150 1.70 -12.48 -31.40
CA GLU A 150 0.67 -12.24 -30.37
C GLU A 150 0.86 -13.14 -29.14
N LYS A 151 1.15 -14.44 -29.37
CA LYS A 151 1.46 -15.39 -28.31
C LYS A 151 2.69 -14.98 -27.50
N ALA A 152 3.78 -14.59 -28.16
CA ALA A 152 4.99 -14.16 -27.45
C ALA A 152 4.76 -12.89 -26.62
N ARG A 153 4.01 -11.92 -27.16
CA ARG A 153 3.62 -10.70 -26.44
C ARG A 153 2.78 -11.01 -25.21
N LEU A 154 1.81 -11.92 -25.34
CA LEU A 154 0.98 -12.37 -24.23
C LEU A 154 1.81 -13.04 -23.12
N GLU A 155 2.76 -13.91 -23.48
CA GLU A 155 3.63 -14.57 -22.50
C GLU A 155 4.57 -13.57 -21.80
N LEU A 156 5.18 -12.63 -22.54
CA LEU A 156 5.97 -11.55 -21.94
C LEU A 156 5.11 -10.70 -20.99
N GLN A 157 3.87 -10.38 -21.36
CA GLN A 157 2.97 -9.63 -20.48
C GLN A 157 2.62 -10.42 -19.20
N LYS A 158 2.31 -11.72 -19.31
CA LYS A 158 2.05 -12.56 -18.11
C LYS A 158 3.27 -12.62 -17.20
N MET A 159 4.46 -12.77 -17.76
CA MET A 159 5.71 -12.76 -17.00
C MET A 159 5.94 -11.44 -16.28
N LEU A 160 5.59 -10.30 -16.91
CA LEU A 160 5.67 -8.98 -16.28
C LEU A 160 4.80 -8.90 -15.02
N PHE A 161 3.53 -9.32 -15.10
CA PHE A 161 2.64 -9.37 -13.93
C PHE A 161 3.19 -10.27 -12.82
N LYS A 162 3.69 -11.46 -13.18
CA LYS A 162 4.30 -12.38 -12.20
C LYS A 162 5.53 -11.77 -11.53
N ALA A 163 6.43 -11.17 -12.30
CA ALA A 163 7.63 -10.53 -11.79
C ALA A 163 7.28 -9.35 -10.86
N ALA A 164 6.28 -8.55 -11.21
CA ALA A 164 5.75 -7.47 -10.38
C ALA A 164 5.24 -7.97 -9.02
N SER A 165 4.39 -9.01 -9.00
CA SER A 165 3.89 -9.59 -7.75
C SER A 165 5.01 -10.17 -6.86
N LEU A 166 6.03 -10.76 -7.48
CA LEU A 166 7.16 -11.38 -6.77
C LEU A 166 8.24 -10.37 -6.34
N GLY A 167 8.24 -9.16 -6.88
CA GLY A 167 9.27 -8.16 -6.61
C GLY A 167 10.55 -8.30 -7.44
N ASP A 168 10.51 -9.03 -8.56
CA ASP A 168 11.68 -9.29 -9.41
C ASP A 168 11.94 -8.12 -10.38
N ALA A 169 12.56 -7.07 -9.86
CA ALA A 169 12.92 -5.85 -10.57
C ALA A 169 13.80 -6.11 -11.82
N ALA A 170 14.76 -7.03 -11.72
CA ALA A 170 15.67 -7.35 -12.82
C ALA A 170 14.92 -7.99 -14.00
N THR A 171 14.00 -8.91 -13.71
CA THR A 171 13.15 -9.52 -14.74
C THR A 171 12.19 -8.51 -15.36
N ILE A 172 11.61 -7.58 -14.58
CA ILE A 172 10.78 -6.48 -15.09
C ILE A 172 11.55 -5.68 -16.14
N GLU A 173 12.73 -5.16 -15.79
CA GLU A 173 13.52 -4.33 -16.72
C GLU A 173 13.86 -5.09 -18.00
N LYS A 174 14.20 -6.38 -17.89
CA LYS A 174 14.53 -7.23 -19.04
C LYS A 174 13.33 -7.44 -19.95
N ILE A 175 12.18 -7.78 -19.39
CA ILE A 175 10.99 -8.16 -20.17
C ILE A 175 10.32 -6.94 -20.82
N VAL A 176 10.34 -5.78 -20.17
CA VAL A 176 9.89 -4.53 -20.81
C VAL A 176 10.80 -4.16 -21.98
N LYS A 177 12.14 -4.30 -21.85
CA LYS A 177 13.07 -4.13 -22.98
C LYS A 177 12.82 -5.10 -24.13
N GLN A 178 12.28 -6.29 -23.84
CA GLN A 178 11.90 -7.28 -24.85
C GLN A 178 10.54 -7.01 -25.51
N GLY A 179 9.80 -5.97 -25.07
CA GLY A 179 8.56 -5.55 -25.69
C GLY A 179 7.29 -5.80 -24.86
N ALA A 180 7.40 -6.21 -23.60
CA ALA A 180 6.25 -6.15 -22.70
C ALA A 180 5.83 -4.70 -22.45
N ASP A 181 4.52 -4.45 -22.40
CA ASP A 181 4.00 -3.11 -22.16
C ASP A 181 3.84 -2.89 -20.64
N PRO A 182 4.58 -1.95 -20.03
CA PRO A 182 4.47 -1.67 -18.60
C PRO A 182 3.08 -1.16 -18.18
N ASN A 183 2.29 -0.65 -19.13
CA ASN A 183 0.90 -0.20 -18.92
C ASN A 183 -0.12 -1.22 -19.47
N GLY A 184 0.36 -2.34 -20.02
CA GLY A 184 -0.48 -3.37 -20.63
C GLY A 184 -1.34 -4.09 -19.60
N LYS A 185 -2.64 -4.19 -19.88
CA LYS A 185 -3.59 -4.94 -19.05
C LYS A 185 -3.85 -6.33 -19.60
N LEU A 186 -4.18 -7.26 -18.72
CA LEU A 186 -4.56 -8.63 -19.07
C LEU A 186 -5.94 -8.95 -18.46
N LYS A 187 -6.98 -8.30 -18.99
CA LYS A 187 -8.35 -8.31 -18.42
C LYS A 187 -8.92 -9.68 -18.07
N GLN A 188 -8.62 -10.69 -18.87
CA GLN A 188 -9.11 -12.06 -18.66
C GLN A 188 -8.41 -12.80 -17.51
N ILE A 189 -7.22 -12.36 -17.09
CA ILE A 189 -6.36 -13.06 -16.12
C ILE A 189 -6.19 -12.23 -14.84
N TYR A 190 -6.02 -10.92 -14.99
CA TYR A 190 -5.65 -9.98 -13.92
C TYR A 190 -6.65 -8.83 -13.76
N LEU A 191 -7.86 -8.96 -14.35
CA LEU A 191 -8.89 -7.92 -14.37
C LEU A 191 -8.36 -6.59 -14.96
N ASP A 192 -8.95 -5.46 -14.59
CA ASP A 192 -8.58 -4.15 -15.12
C ASP A 192 -7.35 -3.52 -14.44
N ASN A 193 -6.48 -4.34 -13.85
CA ASN A 193 -5.26 -3.90 -13.15
C ASN A 193 -4.03 -3.91 -14.06
N THR A 194 -3.08 -3.02 -13.81
CA THR A 194 -1.73 -3.04 -14.38
C THR A 194 -0.77 -3.85 -13.50
N ALA A 195 0.44 -4.13 -14.02
CA ALA A 195 1.50 -4.76 -13.22
C ALA A 195 1.90 -3.90 -12.00
N LEU A 196 1.77 -2.56 -12.10
CA LEU A 196 2.07 -1.63 -11.00
C LEU A 196 1.18 -1.88 -9.79
N VAL A 197 -0.13 -2.10 -10.00
CA VAL A 197 -1.09 -2.43 -8.93
C VAL A 197 -0.64 -3.67 -8.15
N TYR A 198 -0.18 -4.71 -8.85
CA TYR A 198 0.29 -5.94 -8.19
C TYR A 198 1.57 -5.73 -7.40
N ALA A 199 2.51 -4.94 -7.91
CA ALA A 199 3.74 -4.62 -7.17
C ALA A 199 3.44 -3.85 -5.87
N VAL A 200 2.53 -2.87 -5.92
CA VAL A 200 2.12 -2.09 -4.74
C VAL A 200 1.37 -2.96 -3.72
N ASN A 201 0.35 -3.70 -4.15
CA ASN A 201 -0.45 -4.54 -3.24
C ASN A 201 0.38 -5.64 -2.54
N ASN A 202 1.50 -6.05 -3.14
CA ASN A 202 2.43 -7.01 -2.54
C ASN A 202 3.63 -6.35 -1.83
N ASN A 203 3.57 -5.03 -1.61
CA ASN A 203 4.60 -4.24 -0.96
C ASN A 203 6.01 -4.40 -1.59
N ARG A 204 6.09 -4.45 -2.93
CA ARG A 204 7.34 -4.69 -3.69
C ARG A 204 7.96 -3.38 -4.20
N THR A 205 8.59 -2.61 -3.31
CA THR A 205 9.17 -1.27 -3.64
C THR A 205 10.10 -1.30 -4.86
N GLU A 206 11.00 -2.27 -4.96
CA GLU A 206 11.95 -2.33 -6.08
C GLU A 206 11.30 -2.70 -7.42
N ALA A 207 10.22 -3.50 -7.40
CA ALA A 207 9.42 -3.74 -8.60
C ALA A 207 8.64 -2.49 -9.02
N VAL A 208 8.06 -1.74 -8.07
CA VAL A 208 7.43 -0.43 -8.33
C VAL A 208 8.42 0.51 -9.01
N ARG A 209 9.64 0.64 -8.44
CA ARG A 209 10.72 1.44 -9.02
C ARG A 209 11.07 1.02 -10.44
N ALA A 210 11.26 -0.27 -10.68
CA ALA A 210 11.60 -0.82 -11.99
C ALA A 210 10.49 -0.54 -13.02
N LEU A 211 9.22 -0.75 -12.64
CA LEU A 211 8.07 -0.49 -13.52
C LEU A 211 7.98 0.99 -13.91
N ILE A 212 8.07 1.91 -12.95
CA ILE A 212 8.02 3.36 -13.20
C ILE A 212 9.19 3.79 -14.09
N LYS A 213 10.41 3.34 -13.78
CA LYS A 213 11.60 3.58 -14.61
C LYS A 213 11.45 3.03 -16.04
N SER A 214 10.72 1.92 -16.18
CA SER A 214 10.39 1.31 -17.47
C SER A 214 9.20 1.97 -18.18
N GLY A 215 8.60 3.03 -17.63
CA GLY A 215 7.54 3.81 -18.27
C GLY A 215 6.11 3.41 -17.86
N ALA A 216 5.94 2.69 -16.75
CA ALA A 216 4.63 2.52 -16.13
C ALA A 216 4.11 3.89 -15.66
N LYS A 217 2.84 4.16 -15.94
CA LYS A 217 2.16 5.40 -15.56
C LYS A 217 1.10 5.09 -14.54
N LEU A 218 0.99 5.95 -13.53
CA LEU A 218 -0.14 5.92 -12.63
C LEU A 218 -1.37 6.50 -13.34
N ILE A 219 -2.40 5.68 -13.55
CA ILE A 219 -3.66 6.13 -14.17
C ILE A 219 -4.67 6.55 -13.09
N GLU A 220 -5.71 7.28 -13.50
CA GLU A 220 -6.72 7.82 -12.59
C GLU A 220 -7.37 6.75 -11.69
N SER A 221 -7.74 5.60 -12.27
CA SER A 221 -8.32 4.48 -11.54
C SER A 221 -7.37 3.78 -10.56
N GLU A 222 -6.09 4.17 -10.53
CA GLU A 222 -5.04 3.59 -9.68
C GLU A 222 -4.52 4.58 -8.63
N ARG A 223 -5.09 5.78 -8.51
CA ARG A 223 -4.66 6.78 -7.52
C ARG A 223 -4.81 6.30 -6.06
N TYR A 224 -5.75 5.38 -5.80
CA TYR A 224 -5.91 4.70 -4.51
C TYR A 224 -4.63 3.97 -4.04
N LEU A 225 -3.68 3.67 -4.93
CA LEU A 225 -2.39 3.09 -4.57
C LEU A 225 -1.59 3.97 -3.60
N GLY A 226 -1.83 5.29 -3.57
CA GLY A 226 -1.28 6.19 -2.56
C GLY A 226 -1.75 5.82 -1.14
N ALA A 227 -3.06 5.63 -0.96
CA ALA A 227 -3.63 5.17 0.31
C ALA A 227 -3.14 3.77 0.70
N MET A 228 -2.95 2.88 -0.28
CA MET A 228 -2.36 1.56 -0.05
C MET A 228 -0.93 1.68 0.49
N ALA A 229 -0.06 2.49 -0.13
CA ALA A 229 1.31 2.70 0.34
C ALA A 229 1.37 3.29 1.77
N ILE A 230 0.43 4.16 2.12
CA ILE A 230 0.25 4.69 3.48
C ILE A 230 -0.12 3.57 4.46
N SER A 231 -1.11 2.74 4.11
CA SER A 231 -1.54 1.61 4.97
C SER A 231 -0.41 0.59 5.21
N LEU A 232 0.47 0.43 4.22
CA LEU A 232 1.68 -0.41 4.30
C LEU A 232 2.84 0.26 5.05
N GLN A 233 2.67 1.51 5.51
CA GLN A 233 3.69 2.35 6.14
C GLN A 233 4.98 2.48 5.31
N ASN A 234 4.86 2.42 3.99
CA ASN A 234 6.00 2.40 3.08
C ASN A 234 6.22 3.78 2.43
N ALA A 235 6.95 4.64 3.13
CA ALA A 235 7.27 5.99 2.67
C ALA A 235 8.04 6.01 1.34
N GLU A 236 8.94 5.06 1.11
CA GLU A 236 9.72 4.99 -0.13
C GLU A 236 8.84 4.66 -1.33
N MET A 237 7.95 3.67 -1.19
CA MET A 237 6.97 3.34 -2.23
C MET A 237 6.03 4.51 -2.51
N LEU A 238 5.58 5.21 -1.47
CA LEU A 238 4.75 6.40 -1.63
C LEU A 238 5.51 7.49 -2.41
N GLY A 239 6.79 7.72 -2.08
CA GLY A 239 7.66 8.64 -2.83
C GLY A 239 7.74 8.30 -4.31
N LEU A 240 7.93 7.01 -4.66
CA LEU A 240 7.93 6.56 -6.05
C LEU A 240 6.60 6.84 -6.77
N LEU A 241 5.46 6.67 -6.09
CA LEU A 241 4.15 6.97 -6.68
C LEU A 241 3.93 8.47 -6.88
N LEU A 242 4.40 9.30 -5.95
CA LEU A 242 4.37 10.77 -6.04
C LEU A 242 5.25 11.27 -7.19
N ASP A 243 6.48 10.74 -7.31
CA ASP A 243 7.38 11.00 -8.44
C ASP A 243 6.74 10.58 -9.79
N ALA A 244 5.90 9.55 -9.78
CA ALA A 244 5.14 9.08 -10.94
C ALA A 244 3.85 9.87 -11.22
N GLY A 245 3.60 10.97 -10.50
CA GLY A 245 2.49 11.89 -10.73
C GLY A 245 1.24 11.61 -9.89
N LEU A 246 1.33 10.84 -8.80
CA LEU A 246 0.28 10.84 -7.77
C LEU A 246 0.17 12.25 -7.18
N ASP A 247 -1.04 12.79 -7.18
CA ASP A 247 -1.31 14.07 -6.52
C ASP A 247 -1.18 13.89 -4.99
N PRO A 248 -0.27 14.61 -4.31
CA PRO A 248 -0.12 14.52 -2.85
C PRO A 248 -1.39 14.97 -2.09
N ASN A 249 -2.26 15.74 -2.73
CA ASN A 249 -3.56 16.19 -2.20
C ASN A 249 -4.73 15.34 -2.72
N TYR A 250 -4.45 14.16 -3.28
CA TYR A 250 -5.49 13.21 -3.68
C TYR A 250 -6.36 12.83 -2.48
N HIS A 251 -7.66 12.70 -2.74
CA HIS A 251 -8.64 12.26 -1.76
C HIS A 251 -9.03 10.82 -2.06
N GLU A 252 -8.79 9.92 -1.12
CA GLU A 252 -9.33 8.57 -1.15
C GLU A 252 -10.65 8.58 -0.37
N ARG A 253 -11.76 8.44 -1.10
CA ARG A 253 -13.11 8.72 -0.59
C ARG A 253 -13.17 10.16 -0.07
N ASP A 254 -13.41 10.35 1.23
CA ASP A 254 -13.58 11.65 1.88
C ASP A 254 -12.34 12.09 2.65
N SER A 255 -11.18 11.42 2.50
CA SER A 255 -9.96 11.78 3.23
C SER A 255 -8.78 12.04 2.30
N THR A 256 -8.02 13.09 2.61
CA THR A 256 -6.73 13.33 1.93
C THR A 256 -5.72 12.24 2.28
N LEU A 257 -4.68 12.09 1.45
CA LEU A 257 -3.54 11.24 1.79
C LEU A 257 -2.87 11.66 3.11
N LEU A 258 -2.79 12.96 3.41
CA LEU A 258 -2.14 13.46 4.62
C LEU A 258 -2.96 13.14 5.89
N GLU A 259 -4.28 13.23 5.78
CA GLU A 259 -5.23 12.78 6.77
C GLU A 259 -5.14 11.28 7.06
N LEU A 260 -5.03 10.44 6.02
CA LEU A 260 -4.82 9.00 6.16
C LEU A 260 -3.45 8.67 6.78
N ALA A 261 -2.41 9.41 6.42
CA ALA A 261 -1.06 9.23 6.96
C ALA A 261 -0.91 9.70 8.41
N SER A 262 -1.84 10.51 8.92
CA SER A 262 -1.78 11.11 10.26
C SER A 262 -2.67 10.41 11.29
N THR A 263 -3.38 9.35 10.92
CA THR A 263 -4.25 8.57 11.83
C THR A 263 -3.65 7.22 12.20
N ILE A 264 -4.04 6.71 13.36
CA ILE A 264 -3.84 5.31 13.73
C ILE A 264 -4.60 4.42 12.73
N SER A 265 -3.93 3.36 12.25
CA SER A 265 -4.54 2.36 11.38
C SER A 265 -4.56 1.00 12.08
N GLY A 266 -5.71 0.33 12.05
CA GLY A 266 -5.83 -1.07 12.47
C GLY A 266 -5.55 -1.99 11.29
N THR A 267 -4.59 -2.91 11.44
CA THR A 267 -4.38 -3.99 10.48
C THR A 267 -4.77 -5.30 11.14
N VAL A 268 -5.74 -6.01 10.55
CA VAL A 268 -6.11 -7.35 11.00
C VAL A 268 -5.13 -8.34 10.38
N LEU A 269 -4.22 -8.87 11.20
CA LEU A 269 -3.36 -9.99 10.81
C LEU A 269 -3.84 -11.24 11.55
N GLU A 270 -4.35 -12.19 10.76
CA GLU A 270 -4.67 -13.60 11.05
C GLU A 270 -5.58 -13.96 12.24
N ILE A 271 -5.69 -13.15 13.30
CA ILE A 271 -6.65 -13.20 14.43
C ILE A 271 -6.36 -12.13 15.52
N SER A 272 -5.38 -11.24 15.32
CA SER A 272 -5.08 -10.13 16.22
C SER A 272 -5.20 -8.79 15.49
N GLU A 273 -5.96 -7.85 16.08
CA GLU A 273 -5.99 -6.46 15.64
C GLU A 273 -4.71 -5.78 16.11
N VAL A 274 -3.75 -5.60 15.20
CA VAL A 274 -2.53 -4.84 15.50
C VAL A 274 -2.83 -3.38 15.19
N THR A 275 -2.96 -2.59 16.25
CA THR A 275 -3.07 -1.13 16.13
C THR A 275 -1.68 -0.58 15.81
N GLN A 276 -1.53 0.05 14.64
CA GLN A 276 -0.28 0.68 14.24
C GLN A 276 -0.43 2.20 14.23
N GLY A 277 0.53 2.87 14.87
CA GLY A 277 0.62 4.32 14.83
C GLY A 277 1.04 4.84 13.45
N PRO A 278 0.69 6.09 13.11
CA PRO A 278 1.12 6.70 11.86
C PRO A 278 2.64 6.90 11.83
N SER A 279 3.25 6.69 10.65
CA SER A 279 4.68 6.88 10.43
C SER A 279 5.01 8.35 10.08
N PRO A 280 5.89 9.02 10.85
CA PRO A 280 6.37 10.36 10.50
C PRO A 280 7.05 10.41 9.12
N ALA A 281 7.71 9.33 8.69
CA ALA A 281 8.37 9.28 7.39
C ALA A 281 7.38 9.33 6.21
N VAL A 282 6.19 8.75 6.39
CA VAL A 282 5.12 8.78 5.36
C VAL A 282 4.55 10.20 5.25
N VAL A 283 4.27 10.85 6.38
CA VAL A 283 3.84 12.26 6.41
C VAL A 283 4.89 13.17 5.81
N GLU A 284 6.15 13.01 6.19
CA GLU A 284 7.26 13.79 5.64
C GLU A 284 7.37 13.62 4.12
N MET A 285 7.17 12.41 3.61
CA MET A 285 7.19 12.14 2.17
C MET A 285 6.10 12.92 1.43
N LEU A 286 4.86 12.93 1.96
CA LEU A 286 3.75 13.69 1.38
C LEU A 286 4.02 15.20 1.39
N LEU A 287 4.48 15.73 2.53
CA LEU A 287 4.80 17.15 2.67
C LEU A 287 5.91 17.58 1.71
N LYS A 288 6.96 16.76 1.54
CA LYS A 288 8.05 17.01 0.57
C LYS A 288 7.55 17.10 -0.88
N HIS A 289 6.47 16.42 -1.21
CA HIS A 289 5.87 16.45 -2.55
C HIS A 289 4.76 17.50 -2.70
N GLY A 290 4.50 18.32 -1.67
CA GLY A 290 3.54 19.43 -1.75
C GLY A 290 2.13 19.09 -1.25
N ALA A 291 1.98 18.09 -0.38
CA ALA A 291 0.75 17.95 0.39
C ALA A 291 0.53 19.21 1.25
N ASP A 292 -0.66 19.80 1.18
CA ASP A 292 -1.01 21.03 1.88
C ASP A 292 -1.82 20.72 3.15
N PRO A 293 -1.21 20.81 4.35
CA PRO A 293 -1.91 20.56 5.61
C PRO A 293 -2.95 21.63 5.97
N GLY A 294 -3.05 22.72 5.21
CA GLY A 294 -4.07 23.75 5.38
C GLY A 294 -5.43 23.39 4.77
N LEU A 295 -5.49 22.34 3.95
CA LEU A 295 -6.72 21.90 3.27
C LEU A 295 -7.60 20.98 4.12
N ASP A 296 -7.02 20.33 5.14
CA ASP A 296 -7.61 19.16 5.78
C ASP A 296 -7.47 19.16 7.32
N ASP A 297 -7.94 18.09 7.99
CA ASP A 297 -7.85 17.95 9.45
C ASP A 297 -6.68 17.07 9.94
N SER A 298 -5.64 16.89 9.12
CA SER A 298 -4.46 16.05 9.44
C SER A 298 -3.81 16.39 10.78
N LEU A 299 -3.76 17.67 11.16
CA LEU A 299 -3.25 18.11 12.45
C LEU A 299 -4.09 17.56 13.62
N ALA A 300 -5.42 17.60 13.51
CA ALA A 300 -6.31 17.05 14.52
C ALA A 300 -6.16 15.52 14.64
N ARG A 301 -5.90 14.82 13.52
CA ARG A 301 -5.62 13.37 13.53
C ARG A 301 -4.26 13.04 14.17
N ALA A 302 -3.24 13.85 13.89
CA ALA A 302 -1.93 13.72 14.52
C ALA A 302 -2.01 13.88 16.04
N ILE A 303 -2.79 14.87 16.52
CA ILE A 303 -3.07 15.09 17.94
C ILE A 303 -3.81 13.89 18.55
N SER A 304 -4.86 13.42 17.89
CA SER A 304 -5.64 12.25 18.34
C SER A 304 -4.79 10.98 18.41
N SER A 305 -3.84 10.84 17.49
CA SER A 305 -2.86 9.74 17.44
C SER A 305 -1.67 9.95 18.39
N GLN A 306 -1.63 11.07 19.11
CA GLN A 306 -0.56 11.48 20.02
C GLN A 306 0.85 11.40 19.39
N ASN A 307 0.94 11.61 18.08
CA ASN A 307 2.21 11.53 17.38
C ASN A 307 2.83 12.93 17.25
N TYR A 308 3.63 13.31 18.24
CA TYR A 308 4.20 14.65 18.30
C TYR A 308 5.11 14.98 17.12
N SER A 309 5.87 14.01 16.62
CA SER A 309 6.72 14.19 15.44
C SER A 309 5.89 14.61 14.22
N ILE A 310 4.74 13.98 14.00
CA ILE A 310 3.81 14.35 12.93
C ILE A 310 3.20 15.73 13.20
N MET A 311 2.77 16.03 14.43
CA MET A 311 2.26 17.38 14.77
C MET A 311 3.27 18.47 14.39
N GLN A 312 4.55 18.26 14.71
CA GLN A 312 5.62 19.19 14.39
C GLN A 312 5.91 19.30 12.90
N LEU A 313 5.85 18.18 12.15
CA LEU A 313 5.97 18.20 10.69
C LEU A 313 4.84 19.04 10.06
N LEU A 314 3.60 18.81 10.48
CA LEU A 314 2.43 19.51 9.96
C LEU A 314 2.45 21.01 10.31
N LEU A 315 2.79 21.36 11.56
CA LEU A 315 2.91 22.77 11.98
C LEU A 315 4.00 23.51 11.20
N ARG A 316 5.16 22.90 10.98
CA ARG A 316 6.23 23.49 10.14
C ARG A 316 5.80 23.66 8.69
N ALA A 317 4.93 22.77 8.20
CA ALA A 317 4.36 22.86 6.86
C ALA A 317 3.14 23.79 6.76
N GLY A 318 2.78 24.51 7.83
CA GLY A 318 1.72 25.53 7.80
C GLY A 318 0.31 25.00 8.08
N ALA A 319 0.19 23.86 8.78
CA ALA A 319 -1.11 23.34 9.21
C ALA A 319 -1.90 24.38 10.01
N LYS A 320 -3.21 24.45 9.75
CA LYS A 320 -4.10 25.38 10.46
C LYS A 320 -4.44 24.87 11.85
N THR A 321 -4.12 25.66 12.88
CA THR A 321 -4.38 25.32 14.28
C THR A 321 -5.83 25.53 14.72
N ASP A 322 -6.63 26.21 13.89
CA ASP A 322 -8.04 26.55 14.10
C ASP A 322 -9.00 25.76 13.19
N LYS A 323 -8.47 24.88 12.34
CA LYS A 323 -9.27 24.02 11.47
C LYS A 323 -9.93 22.92 12.29
N GLN A 324 -11.26 22.94 12.36
CA GLN A 324 -12.03 21.92 13.05
C GLN A 324 -11.92 20.56 12.36
N ASP A 325 -11.91 19.49 13.15
CA ASP A 325 -12.01 18.12 12.66
C ASP A 325 -13.41 17.81 12.13
N ARG A 326 -13.60 16.61 11.56
CA ARG A 326 -14.92 16.15 11.07
C ARG A 326 -16.05 16.13 12.13
N PHE A 327 -15.72 16.25 13.41
CA PHE A 327 -16.66 16.30 14.54
C PHE A 327 -16.90 17.73 15.05
N GLY A 328 -16.30 18.75 14.41
CA GLY A 328 -16.42 20.15 14.79
C GLY A 328 -15.52 20.55 15.96
N ARG A 329 -14.54 19.71 16.36
CA ARG A 329 -13.64 19.98 17.49
C ARG A 329 -12.41 20.75 17.01
N LEU A 330 -11.95 21.74 17.77
CA LEU A 330 -10.69 22.41 17.48
C LEU A 330 -9.49 21.52 17.86
N PRO A 331 -8.35 21.61 17.15
CA PRO A 331 -7.11 20.94 17.51
C PRO A 331 -6.73 21.18 18.98
N TYR A 332 -6.93 22.41 19.48
CA TYR A 332 -6.70 22.77 20.87
C TYR A 332 -7.58 21.98 21.86
N ASP A 333 -8.87 21.82 21.56
CA ASP A 333 -9.81 21.09 22.43
C ASP A 333 -9.42 19.61 22.53
N ILE A 334 -9.02 19.02 21.40
CA ILE A 334 -8.55 17.64 21.34
C ILE A 334 -7.26 17.50 22.16
N ALA A 335 -6.28 18.37 21.95
CA ALA A 335 -5.01 18.34 22.67
C ALA A 335 -5.20 18.51 24.19
N ALA A 336 -6.09 19.42 24.61
CA ALA A 336 -6.42 19.62 26.01
C ALA A 336 -7.02 18.37 26.66
N SER A 337 -7.81 17.57 25.93
CA SER A 337 -8.35 16.31 26.43
C SER A 337 -7.28 15.24 26.71
N TYR A 338 -6.12 15.34 26.05
CA TYR A 338 -4.93 14.51 26.28
C TYR A 338 -3.87 15.21 27.15
N ASN A 339 -4.19 16.38 27.70
CA ASN A 339 -3.25 17.21 28.49
C ASN A 339 -1.96 17.58 27.74
N LEU A 340 -2.06 17.79 26.42
CA LEU A 340 -0.99 18.31 25.57
C LEU A 340 -1.16 19.83 25.45
N GLN A 341 -0.25 20.62 26.02
CA GLN A 341 -0.39 22.08 26.14
C GLN A 341 0.61 22.85 25.25
N ARG A 342 1.82 22.30 25.09
CA ARG A 342 2.97 22.87 24.36
C ARG A 342 3.09 22.32 22.94
N TRP A 343 2.07 21.62 22.45
CA TRP A 343 2.08 21.03 21.10
C TRP A 343 2.16 22.06 19.97
N MET A 344 1.61 23.26 20.18
CA MET A 344 1.67 24.37 19.21
C MET A 344 3.06 25.01 19.09
N SER A 345 3.94 24.81 20.07
CA SER A 345 5.30 25.35 20.01
C SER A 345 6.09 24.53 19.00
N ILE A 346 6.49 25.15 17.88
CA ILE A 346 7.39 24.53 16.91
C ILE A 346 8.79 24.43 17.54
N GLN A 347 9.35 23.23 17.56
CA GLN A 347 10.66 22.96 18.15
C GLN A 347 11.64 22.53 17.06
N ASP A 348 12.84 23.11 17.02
CA ASP A 348 13.85 22.81 15.99
C ASP A 348 14.53 21.43 16.15
N VAL A 349 14.32 20.76 17.29
CA VAL A 349 14.87 19.44 17.65
C VAL A 349 13.74 18.52 18.13
N GLN A 350 14.01 17.23 18.35
CA GLN A 350 13.01 16.26 18.85
C GLN A 350 12.14 16.84 20.00
N PRO A 351 10.86 16.42 20.10
CA PRO A 351 9.95 16.84 21.17
C PRO A 351 10.64 16.97 22.52
N LYS A 352 10.76 18.18 23.02
CA LYS A 352 11.00 18.50 24.44
C LYS A 352 9.71 18.34 25.25
N ILE A 353 8.74 17.55 24.78
CA ILE A 353 7.68 17.07 25.66
C ILE A 353 8.28 15.88 26.41
N PRO A 354 8.38 15.95 27.74
CA PRO A 354 8.87 14.84 28.54
C PRO A 354 8.06 13.56 28.24
N THR A 355 8.75 12.47 27.96
CA THR A 355 8.13 11.17 27.72
C THR A 355 8.63 10.10 28.66
N PHE A 356 7.76 9.14 28.95
CA PHE A 356 8.10 7.92 29.66
C PHE A 356 7.23 6.76 29.14
N ALA A 357 7.59 5.54 29.52
CA ALA A 357 6.82 4.34 29.22
C ALA A 357 6.38 3.65 30.52
N MET A 358 5.39 2.78 30.40
CA MET A 358 4.98 1.90 31.49
C MET A 358 5.18 0.44 31.12
N GLU A 359 5.64 -0.34 32.09
CA GLU A 359 5.74 -1.79 32.00
C GLU A 359 4.90 -2.41 33.12
N ASN A 360 4.36 -3.61 32.89
CA ASN A 360 3.81 -4.40 33.99
C ASN A 360 4.93 -4.97 34.89
N ASP A 361 4.54 -5.71 35.93
CA ASP A 361 5.46 -6.35 36.87
C ASP A 361 6.38 -7.41 36.24
N GLN A 362 6.05 -7.87 35.03
CA GLN A 362 6.84 -8.81 34.23
C GLN A 362 7.76 -8.11 33.21
N GLY A 363 7.77 -6.77 33.15
CA GLY A 363 8.54 -6.01 32.18
C GLY A 363 7.91 -5.93 30.78
N ILE A 364 6.63 -6.27 30.64
CA ILE A 364 5.88 -6.18 29.38
C ILE A 364 5.35 -4.76 29.21
N SER A 365 5.59 -4.15 28.04
CA SER A 365 5.10 -2.80 27.69
C SER A 365 3.59 -2.67 27.83
N ILE A 366 3.16 -1.52 28.32
CA ILE A 366 1.76 -1.14 28.41
C ILE A 366 1.44 -0.11 27.35
N ASP A 367 0.77 -0.56 26.29
CA ASP A 367 0.60 0.24 25.09
C ASP A 367 -0.56 1.25 25.17
N SER A 368 -1.43 1.15 26.18
CA SER A 368 -2.49 2.13 26.39
C SER A 368 -2.97 2.16 27.85
N GLY A 369 -3.51 3.31 28.24
CA GLY A 369 -4.09 3.51 29.56
C GLY A 369 -4.28 4.99 29.89
N VAL A 370 -4.55 5.24 31.17
CA VAL A 370 -4.60 6.57 31.78
C VAL A 370 -3.64 6.58 32.96
N VAL A 371 -2.83 7.63 33.09
CA VAL A 371 -2.00 7.86 34.28
C VAL A 371 -2.23 9.26 34.82
N SER A 372 -2.34 9.35 36.13
CA SER A 372 -2.45 10.59 36.89
C SER A 372 -1.20 10.81 37.74
N PHE A 373 -0.78 12.07 37.85
CA PHE A 373 0.35 12.46 38.67
C PHE A 373 0.20 13.90 39.19
N ARG A 374 0.84 14.20 40.32
CA ARG A 374 0.77 15.53 40.96
C ARG A 374 2.16 16.08 41.23
N SER A 375 2.29 17.40 41.18
CA SER A 375 3.54 18.07 41.55
C SER A 375 3.80 17.95 43.04
N LEU A 376 5.03 17.59 43.41
CA LEU A 376 5.49 17.58 44.80
C LEU A 376 5.84 18.97 45.32
N SER A 377 6.16 19.93 44.43
CA SER A 377 6.45 21.32 44.80
C SER A 377 5.19 22.18 44.92
N ALA A 378 4.08 21.76 44.34
CA ALA A 378 2.77 22.41 44.46
C ALA A 378 1.64 21.38 44.71
N PRO A 379 1.59 20.74 45.90
CA PRO A 379 0.66 19.63 46.16
C PRO A 379 -0.83 20.02 46.14
N SER A 380 -1.14 21.31 46.31
CA SER A 380 -2.49 21.87 46.22
C SER A 380 -2.92 22.21 44.79
N ALA A 381 -2.03 22.08 43.81
CA ALA A 381 -2.38 22.23 42.40
C ALA A 381 -3.21 21.04 41.91
N ARG A 382 -3.98 21.28 40.85
CA ARG A 382 -4.75 20.21 40.18
C ARG A 382 -3.81 19.12 39.68
N SER A 383 -4.16 17.85 39.90
CA SER A 383 -3.43 16.71 39.34
C SER A 383 -3.43 16.77 37.81
N TYR A 384 -2.30 16.38 37.23
CA TYR A 384 -2.17 16.09 35.81
C TYR A 384 -2.70 14.69 35.52
N TYR A 385 -3.30 14.51 34.34
CA TYR A 385 -3.64 13.21 33.82
C TYR A 385 -3.25 13.16 32.34
N THR A 386 -2.91 11.97 31.83
CA THR A 386 -2.66 11.75 30.41
C THR A 386 -3.20 10.39 30.03
N ASN A 387 -3.90 10.33 28.91
CA ASN A 387 -4.38 9.09 28.30
C ASN A 387 -3.43 8.80 27.15
N TRP A 388 -2.91 7.58 27.03
CA TRP A 388 -2.05 7.21 25.91
C TRP A 388 -2.58 6.01 25.13
N LEU A 389 -2.25 6.02 23.85
CA LEU A 389 -2.53 4.98 22.88
C LEU A 389 -1.21 4.86 22.11
N LEU A 390 -0.57 3.67 22.07
CA LEU A 390 0.75 3.38 21.44
C LEU A 390 2.00 3.49 22.35
N GLY A 391 1.88 3.19 23.65
CA GLY A 391 3.00 2.89 24.57
C GLY A 391 3.86 4.05 25.05
N THR A 392 3.98 5.12 24.28
CA THR A 392 4.67 6.35 24.71
C THR A 392 3.70 7.25 25.45
N ILE A 393 4.05 7.63 26.67
CA ILE A 393 3.28 8.57 27.48
C ILE A 393 3.93 9.94 27.39
N TYR A 394 3.16 10.93 26.96
CA TYR A 394 3.57 12.33 26.95
C TYR A 394 3.11 13.02 28.24
N ALA A 395 4.07 13.54 29.00
CA ALA A 395 3.83 14.30 30.22
C ALA A 395 4.27 15.75 30.01
N ASP A 396 3.37 16.55 29.47
CA ASP A 396 3.63 17.95 29.18
C ASP A 396 3.58 18.83 30.43
N VAL A 397 4.62 18.71 31.24
CA VAL A 397 4.75 19.40 32.54
C VAL A 397 6.09 20.14 32.63
N PRO A 398 6.21 21.15 33.51
CA PRO A 398 7.49 21.82 33.74
C PRO A 398 8.50 20.91 34.46
N ASP A 399 9.76 21.33 34.48
CA ASP A 399 10.79 20.71 35.29
C ASP A 399 10.39 20.68 36.78
N GLY A 400 10.65 19.56 37.45
CA GLY A 400 10.23 19.36 38.83
C GLY A 400 10.10 17.88 39.21
N SER A 401 9.59 17.64 40.42
CA SER A 401 9.34 16.29 40.95
C SER A 401 7.85 16.02 41.03
N TYR A 402 7.45 14.83 40.62
CA TYR A 402 6.06 14.43 40.51
C TYR A 402 5.84 13.09 41.19
N GLN A 403 4.70 12.96 41.87
CA GLN A 403 4.21 11.69 42.38
C GLN A 403 3.19 11.13 41.40
N VAL A 404 3.39 9.88 40.99
CA VAL A 404 2.37 9.13 40.24
C VAL A 404 1.30 8.71 41.23
N THR A 405 0.05 9.02 40.95
CA THR A 405 -1.05 8.75 41.88
C THR A 405 -1.82 7.52 41.46
N GLU A 406 -2.16 7.42 40.17
CA GLU A 406 -3.09 6.41 39.68
C GLU A 406 -2.73 5.98 38.26
N HIS A 407 -3.06 4.73 37.94
CA HIS A 407 -3.04 4.19 36.59
C HIS A 407 -4.26 3.32 36.34
N HIS A 408 -4.85 3.44 35.15
CA HIS A 408 -6.00 2.66 34.71
C HIS A 408 -5.75 2.08 33.31
N LYS A 409 -6.01 0.77 33.17
CA LYS A 409 -6.04 0.05 31.90
C LYS A 409 -7.19 -0.96 31.95
N PHE A 410 -7.78 -1.30 30.81
CA PHE A 410 -8.83 -2.34 30.67
C PHE A 410 -8.57 -3.55 31.58
N GLY A 411 -9.39 -3.69 32.65
CA GLY A 411 -9.37 -4.79 33.61
C GLY A 411 -8.31 -4.73 34.74
N GLN A 412 -7.44 -3.70 34.78
CA GLN A 412 -6.44 -3.51 35.84
C GLN A 412 -6.32 -2.03 36.26
N SER A 413 -6.50 -1.77 37.55
CA SER A 413 -6.26 -0.44 38.15
C SER A 413 -5.11 -0.50 39.15
N THR A 414 -4.39 0.61 39.28
CA THR A 414 -3.22 0.72 40.16
C THR A 414 -3.26 2.05 40.90
N VAL A 415 -3.11 1.96 42.21
CA VAL A 415 -2.94 3.08 43.12
C VAL A 415 -1.51 3.02 43.59
N PHE A 416 -0.73 4.04 43.28
CA PHE A 416 0.68 4.00 43.59
C PHE A 416 0.95 4.49 45.01
N PRO A 417 1.95 3.90 45.71
CA PRO A 417 2.42 4.44 46.98
C PRO A 417 3.02 5.84 46.76
N SER A 418 3.10 6.63 47.84
CA SER A 418 3.69 7.98 47.78
C SER A 418 5.16 8.01 47.35
N SER A 419 5.85 6.89 47.41
CA SER A 419 7.23 6.72 46.94
C SER A 419 7.36 6.65 45.41
N MET A 420 6.28 6.35 44.67
CA MET A 420 6.33 6.27 43.22
C MET A 420 6.41 7.67 42.61
N THR A 421 7.62 8.07 42.22
CA THR A 421 7.91 9.42 41.77
C THR A 421 8.75 9.41 40.50
N PHE A 422 8.67 10.50 39.75
CA PHE A 422 9.58 10.81 38.67
C PHE A 422 9.99 12.28 38.73
N THR A 423 11.09 12.59 38.06
CA THR A 423 11.61 13.95 37.91
C THR A 423 11.63 14.33 36.44
N VAL A 424 11.35 15.58 36.16
CA VAL A 424 11.52 16.19 34.84
C VAL A 424 12.65 17.20 34.94
N LYS A 425 13.67 17.06 34.09
CA LYS A 425 14.78 17.99 34.00
C LYS A 425 15.19 18.16 32.55
N ASP A 426 15.21 19.41 32.07
CA ASP A 426 15.55 19.74 30.68
C ASP A 426 14.73 18.94 29.66
N GLY A 427 13.46 18.67 29.99
CA GLY A 427 12.56 17.86 29.16
C GLY A 427 12.76 16.35 29.25
N VAL A 428 13.65 15.85 30.10
CA VAL A 428 13.91 14.42 30.28
C VAL A 428 13.26 13.91 31.56
N ILE A 429 12.54 12.79 31.45
CA ILE A 429 11.94 12.11 32.60
C ILE A 429 12.91 11.07 33.16
N SER A 430 13.08 11.07 34.49
CA SER A 430 13.79 10.03 35.22
C SER A 430 12.95 9.53 36.41
N PRO A 431 12.65 8.22 36.52
CA PRO A 431 13.00 7.18 35.54
C PRO A 431 12.15 7.26 34.27
N SER A 432 12.71 6.90 33.12
CA SER A 432 12.02 6.91 31.82
C SER A 432 11.05 5.73 31.62
N ILE A 433 11.09 4.74 32.52
CA ILE A 433 10.19 3.59 32.55
C ILE A 433 9.65 3.47 33.96
N LEU A 434 8.32 3.46 34.09
CA LEU A 434 7.62 3.22 35.34
C LEU A 434 7.03 1.82 35.33
N ARG A 435 7.46 0.98 36.27
CA ARG A 435 6.94 -0.38 36.42
C ARG A 435 5.73 -0.39 37.34
N LEU A 436 4.63 -0.99 36.87
CA LEU A 436 3.47 -1.21 37.70
C LEU A 436 3.81 -2.22 38.80
N PRO A 437 3.32 -2.01 40.04
CA PRO A 437 3.35 -3.03 41.07
C PRO A 437 2.51 -4.25 40.65
N THR A 438 2.87 -5.42 41.18
CA THR A 438 2.07 -6.64 41.04
C THR A 438 0.69 -6.42 41.68
N PRO A 439 -0.42 -6.82 41.01
CA PRO A 439 -1.74 -6.80 41.61
C PRO A 439 -1.79 -7.61 42.90
N ASN A 440 -2.26 -6.98 43.98
CA ASN A 440 -2.45 -7.60 45.29
C ASN A 440 -3.92 -7.86 45.63
N VAL A 441 -4.84 -7.49 44.74
CA VAL A 441 -6.27 -7.75 44.87
C VAL A 441 -6.84 -8.32 43.57
N ALA A 442 -7.56 -9.43 43.68
CA ALA A 442 -8.38 -10.00 42.61
C ALA A 442 -9.85 -9.92 43.01
N GLY A 443 -10.63 -9.17 42.25
CA GLY A 443 -12.00 -8.86 42.56
C GLY A 443 -12.99 -9.54 41.62
N LYS A 444 -14.16 -9.92 42.16
CA LYS A 444 -15.31 -10.39 41.38
C LYS A 444 -16.59 -9.69 41.81
N ILE A 445 -17.31 -9.14 40.83
CA ILE A 445 -18.66 -8.61 41.03
C ILE A 445 -19.66 -9.75 40.86
N VAL A 446 -20.46 -9.97 41.89
CA VAL A 446 -21.51 -10.98 41.90
C VAL A 446 -22.84 -10.25 41.97
N ALA A 447 -23.68 -10.50 40.97
CA ALA A 447 -24.99 -9.89 40.89
C ALA A 447 -26.05 -10.79 41.54
N GLY A 448 -26.98 -10.18 42.27
CA GLY A 448 -28.20 -10.84 42.75
C GLY A 448 -29.11 -11.30 41.60
N PRO A 449 -30.28 -11.91 41.90
CA PRO A 449 -31.13 -12.62 40.93
C PRO A 449 -31.57 -11.79 39.71
N PHE A 450 -31.60 -10.47 39.83
CA PHE A 450 -32.05 -9.54 38.79
C PHE A 450 -30.91 -8.65 38.25
N GLY A 451 -29.76 -8.65 38.92
CA GLY A 451 -28.61 -7.81 38.54
C GLY A 451 -27.78 -8.44 37.44
N LYS A 452 -27.02 -7.60 36.71
CA LYS A 452 -26.09 -8.07 35.68
C LYS A 452 -24.72 -7.41 35.90
N ALA A 453 -23.72 -8.22 36.23
CA ALA A 453 -22.32 -7.83 36.16
C ALA A 453 -21.88 -7.85 34.68
N THR A 454 -22.23 -6.79 33.96
CA THR A 454 -21.54 -6.40 32.73
C THR A 454 -20.43 -5.44 33.12
N GLY A 455 -19.29 -5.41 32.42
CA GLY A 455 -18.13 -4.59 32.80
C GLY A 455 -18.48 -3.13 33.10
N GLY A 456 -17.59 -2.37 33.73
CA GLY A 456 -17.97 -1.04 34.23
C GLY A 456 -16.93 -0.39 35.14
N LEU A 457 -17.37 0.49 36.03
CA LEU A 457 -16.53 1.25 36.95
C LEU A 457 -16.97 1.01 38.41
N LEU A 458 -16.06 0.51 39.24
CA LEU A 458 -16.22 0.33 40.68
C LEU A 458 -15.51 1.46 41.42
N GLU A 459 -16.24 2.23 42.21
CA GLU A 459 -15.71 3.35 42.98
C GLU A 459 -15.15 2.90 44.34
N LEU A 460 -13.87 3.17 44.56
CA LEU A 460 -13.17 2.97 45.82
C LEU A 460 -12.81 4.32 46.44
N THR A 461 -13.04 4.46 47.73
CA THR A 461 -12.68 5.64 48.53
C THR A 461 -11.87 5.24 49.74
N ASN A 462 -11.11 6.17 50.33
CA ASN A 462 -10.63 5.99 51.70
C ASN A 462 -11.75 6.27 52.71
N GLU A 463 -11.55 5.95 54.00
CA GLU A 463 -12.60 6.11 55.03
C GLU A 463 -13.16 7.53 55.15
N GLN A 464 -12.34 8.54 54.85
CA GLN A 464 -12.72 9.96 54.93
C GLN A 464 -13.32 10.50 53.62
N ALA A 465 -13.44 9.67 52.57
CA ALA A 465 -13.80 10.06 51.22
C ALA A 465 -12.96 11.24 50.66
N SER A 466 -11.76 11.44 51.20
CA SER A 466 -10.84 12.50 50.76
C SER A 466 -10.07 12.12 49.49
N PHE A 467 -10.19 10.86 49.06
CA PHE A 467 -9.64 10.33 47.82
C PHE A 467 -10.61 9.30 47.22
N ARG A 468 -10.76 9.34 45.89
CA ARG A 468 -11.69 8.52 45.10
C ARG A 468 -10.96 7.95 43.88
N ILE A 469 -11.08 6.65 43.68
CA ILE A 469 -10.54 5.91 42.54
C ILE A 469 -11.67 5.21 41.81
N LEU A 470 -11.61 5.18 40.49
CA LEU A 470 -12.48 4.36 39.66
C LEU A 470 -11.71 3.11 39.20
N ILE A 471 -12.15 1.94 39.63
CA ILE A 471 -11.59 0.65 39.28
C ILE A 471 -12.36 0.12 38.07
N GLU A 472 -11.66 -0.21 37.00
CA GLU A 472 -12.29 -0.79 35.82
C GLU A 472 -12.60 -2.28 36.02
N VAL A 473 -13.81 -2.68 35.63
CA VAL A 473 -14.31 -4.05 35.72
C VAL A 473 -14.45 -4.62 34.32
N ASP A 474 -13.71 -5.70 34.03
CA ASP A 474 -13.83 -6.48 32.81
C ASP A 474 -14.84 -7.61 33.02
N ARG A 475 -16.00 -7.52 32.35
CA ARG A 475 -17.17 -8.39 32.55
C ARG A 475 -17.63 -8.37 34.01
N ASP A 476 -17.13 -9.29 34.81
CA ASP A 476 -17.43 -9.47 36.22
C ASP A 476 -16.16 -9.51 37.11
N HIS A 477 -14.98 -9.29 36.54
CA HIS A 477 -13.70 -9.37 37.27
C HIS A 477 -12.94 -8.05 37.23
N PHE A 478 -12.13 -7.79 38.25
CA PHE A 478 -11.18 -6.68 38.26
C PHE A 478 -9.88 -7.07 38.96
N LYS A 479 -8.79 -6.40 38.59
CA LYS A 479 -7.51 -6.49 39.31
C LYS A 479 -7.14 -5.13 39.85
N LEU A 480 -6.67 -5.09 41.09
CA LEU A 480 -6.24 -3.87 41.76
C LEU A 480 -4.87 -4.07 42.39
N SER A 481 -4.00 -3.07 42.21
CA SER A 481 -2.77 -2.92 42.96
C SER A 481 -2.91 -1.69 43.86
N ILE A 482 -2.91 -1.86 45.18
CA ILE A 482 -3.19 -0.78 46.12
C ILE A 482 -2.41 -0.95 47.44
N PRO A 483 -1.93 0.14 48.09
CA PRO A 483 -1.25 0.03 49.38
C PRO A 483 -2.14 -0.60 50.47
N PRO A 484 -1.57 -1.34 51.44
CA PRO A 484 -2.30 -1.83 52.60
C PRO A 484 -3.00 -0.70 53.36
N GLY A 485 -4.22 -0.94 53.83
CA GLY A 485 -5.02 0.10 54.47
C GLY A 485 -6.52 -0.20 54.53
N GLN A 486 -7.27 0.75 55.06
CA GLN A 486 -8.73 0.72 55.12
C GLN A 486 -9.34 1.55 53.99
N TYR A 487 -10.28 0.94 53.28
CA TYR A 487 -10.97 1.55 52.15
C TYR A 487 -12.45 1.22 52.17
N LYS A 488 -13.21 1.88 51.30
CA LYS A 488 -14.65 1.72 51.17
C LYS A 488 -15.03 1.67 49.69
N LEU A 489 -15.75 0.64 49.30
CA LEU A 489 -16.44 0.58 48.01
C LEU A 489 -17.73 1.39 48.11
N ALA A 490 -17.85 2.42 47.27
CA ALA A 490 -18.91 3.42 47.34
C ALA A 490 -20.05 3.18 46.33
N GLN A 491 -19.72 2.73 45.11
CA GLN A 491 -20.71 2.37 44.11
C GLN A 491 -20.10 1.57 42.98
N TYR A 492 -20.92 0.84 42.24
CA TYR A 492 -20.57 0.22 40.97
C TYR A 492 -21.47 0.76 39.85
N THR A 493 -20.89 1.21 38.74
CA THR A 493 -21.64 1.60 37.54
C THR A 493 -21.34 0.61 36.42
N ASN A 494 -22.34 -0.13 35.95
CA ASN A 494 -22.14 -1.10 34.88
C ASN A 494 -22.07 -0.43 33.49
N SER A 495 -21.80 -1.23 32.45
CA SER A 495 -21.64 -0.79 31.06
C SER A 495 -22.88 -0.09 30.48
N ASP A 496 -24.04 -0.41 31.03
CA ASP A 496 -25.33 0.15 30.61
C ASP A 496 -25.62 1.49 31.31
N GLY A 497 -24.69 1.97 32.15
CA GLY A 497 -24.82 3.20 32.92
C GLY A 497 -25.63 3.06 34.21
N ARG A 498 -26.03 1.84 34.59
CA ARG A 498 -26.79 1.60 35.83
C ARG A 498 -25.85 1.66 37.02
N VAL A 499 -26.25 2.44 38.02
CA VAL A 499 -25.51 2.64 39.27
C VAL A 499 -26.07 1.73 40.36
N TYR A 500 -25.17 1.04 41.05
CA TYR A 500 -25.42 0.18 42.19
C TYR A 500 -24.68 0.80 43.40
N PRO A 501 -25.38 1.45 44.35
CA PRO A 501 -24.73 2.00 45.52
C PRO A 501 -24.10 0.88 46.36
N LEU A 502 -22.90 1.14 46.87
CA LEU A 502 -22.17 0.23 47.75
C LEU A 502 -21.85 0.94 49.06
N ASN A 503 -21.73 0.16 50.13
CA ASN A 503 -21.29 0.66 51.43
C ASN A 503 -20.40 -0.38 52.12
N GLN A 504 -19.53 -1.02 51.34
CA GLN A 504 -18.70 -2.13 51.79
C GLN A 504 -17.32 -1.60 52.20
N ALA A 505 -17.01 -1.66 53.49
CA ALA A 505 -15.65 -1.44 53.99
C ALA A 505 -14.77 -2.64 53.60
N ILE A 506 -13.56 -2.36 53.14
CA ILE A 506 -12.55 -3.37 52.80
C ILE A 506 -11.23 -3.04 53.48
N THR A 507 -10.57 -4.06 54.01
CA THR A 507 -9.20 -3.96 54.52
C THR A 507 -8.28 -4.64 53.52
N ILE A 508 -7.23 -3.93 53.08
CA ILE A 508 -6.15 -4.53 52.29
C ILE A 508 -5.01 -4.86 53.23
N GLU A 509 -4.73 -6.15 53.37
CA GLU A 509 -3.73 -6.65 54.30
C GLU A 509 -2.31 -6.44 53.77
N ASN A 510 -1.36 -6.21 54.68
CA ASN A 510 0.06 -6.19 54.37
C ASN A 510 0.63 -7.61 54.39
N LYS A 511 0.23 -8.44 53.41
CA LYS A 511 0.67 -9.83 53.28
C LYS A 511 1.16 -10.13 51.86
N GLU A 512 2.03 -11.13 51.74
CA GLU A 512 2.41 -11.67 50.44
C GLU A 512 1.23 -12.40 49.78
N GLY A 513 1.04 -12.21 48.48
CA GLY A 513 0.00 -12.86 47.68
C GLY A 513 -1.14 -11.93 47.27
N VAL A 514 -2.14 -12.51 46.59
CA VAL A 514 -3.31 -11.81 46.06
C VAL A 514 -4.50 -12.04 47.00
N GLN A 515 -5.15 -10.96 47.44
CA GLN A 515 -6.37 -11.00 48.24
C GLN A 515 -7.60 -11.08 47.32
N ASP A 516 -8.40 -12.14 47.47
CA ASP A 516 -9.69 -12.25 46.78
C ASP A 516 -10.74 -11.33 47.42
N LEU A 517 -11.48 -10.61 46.58
CA LEU A 517 -12.54 -9.68 47.00
C LEU A 517 -13.83 -9.97 46.24
N ILE A 518 -14.90 -10.26 46.97
CA ILE A 518 -16.25 -10.42 46.39
C ILE A 518 -17.05 -9.15 46.66
N VAL A 519 -17.59 -8.56 45.59
CA VAL A 519 -18.47 -7.39 45.65
C VAL A 519 -19.87 -7.82 45.24
N GLN A 520 -20.80 -7.83 46.18
CA GLN A 520 -22.20 -8.16 45.92
C GLN A 520 -22.94 -6.90 45.48
N ILE A 521 -23.66 -6.97 44.37
CA ILE A 521 -24.57 -5.91 43.92
C ILE A 521 -26.02 -6.39 44.00
N ASP A 522 -26.85 -5.63 44.71
CA ASP A 522 -28.28 -5.89 44.88
C ASP A 522 -29.11 -4.76 44.26
N GLU A 523 -30.27 -5.11 43.70
CA GLU A 523 -31.17 -4.13 43.05
C GLU A 523 -32.14 -3.43 44.03
N ASN A 524 -32.15 -3.82 45.30
CA ASN A 524 -33.17 -3.42 46.28
C ASN A 524 -32.76 -2.24 47.21
N LEU A 525 -31.71 -1.48 46.87
CA LEU A 525 -31.21 -0.36 47.67
C LEU A 525 -31.24 0.97 46.92
#